data_AF-A0A0P9FRW7-F1
#
_entry.id   AF-A0A0P9FRW7-F1
#
_cell.length_a   1.000
_cell.length_b   1.000
_cell.length_c   1.000
_cell.angle_alpha   90.00
_cell.angle_beta   90.00
_cell.angle_gamma   90.00
#
_symmetry.space_group_name_H-M   'P 1'
#
loop_
_entity.id
_entity.type
_entity.pdbx_description
1 polymer ?
#
loop_
_entity_poly.entity_id
_entity_poly.type
_entity_poly.pdbx_seq_one_letter_code
_entity_poly.pdbx_strand_id
1 'polypeptide(L)'
;MDKDILLTQLQRVPKHKKDILKNQFINKFIITDTEYYQNYVNVGDGYFLWCCFKHQGHLSTFSTNEFGSVLNSIDTKNVLLFWDYYISQDIMDLGRNELFHCSKQFLVNNLSAFPQDFYVFDETLKWVVISTHEQQNEHGDTGFVIKLE
;
A
#
# COMPACT_ATOMS: atom_id res chain seq x y z
N MET A 1 19.02 8.83 9.38
CA MET A 1 18.72 7.40 9.59
C MET A 1 18.66 6.77 8.22
N ASP A 2 19.37 5.68 8.00
CA ASP A 2 19.29 4.96 6.72
C ASP A 2 17.85 4.48 6.51
N LYS A 3 17.31 4.66 5.29
CA LYS A 3 15.92 4.31 4.98
C LYS A 3 15.70 2.82 5.21
N ASP A 4 16.67 1.99 4.88
CA ASP A 4 16.60 0.54 5.01
C ASP A 4 16.57 0.12 6.50
N ILE A 5 17.30 0.84 7.36
CA ILE A 5 17.25 0.62 8.82
C ILE A 5 15.84 0.95 9.36
N LEU A 6 15.23 2.04 8.89
CA LEU A 6 13.87 2.41 9.31
C LEU A 6 12.88 1.30 8.94
N LEU A 7 12.92 0.84 7.69
CA LEU A 7 11.97 -0.13 7.16
C LEU A 7 12.12 -1.52 7.80
N THR A 8 13.35 -1.94 8.09
CA THR A 8 13.63 -3.24 8.74
C THR A 8 13.23 -3.27 10.22
N GLN A 9 13.04 -2.11 10.85
CA GLN A 9 12.64 -1.96 12.26
C GLN A 9 11.14 -1.71 12.45
N LEU A 10 10.35 -1.65 11.38
CA LEU A 10 8.91 -1.52 11.48
C LEU A 10 8.29 -2.69 12.26
N GLN A 11 7.22 -2.40 13.01
CA GLN A 11 6.53 -3.41 13.80
C GLN A 11 5.77 -4.37 12.87
N ARG A 12 6.31 -5.58 12.68
CA ARG A 12 5.66 -6.63 11.89
C ARG A 12 4.38 -7.14 12.55
N VAL A 13 3.36 -7.37 11.74
CA VAL A 13 2.16 -8.11 12.13
C VAL A 13 2.53 -9.59 12.32
N PRO A 14 2.06 -10.27 13.38
CA PRO A 14 2.32 -11.70 13.57
C PRO A 14 1.87 -12.52 12.35
N LYS A 15 2.67 -13.50 11.92
CA LYS A 15 2.46 -14.28 10.68
C LYS A 15 1.02 -14.77 10.49
N HIS A 16 0.41 -15.41 11.49
CA HIS A 16 -0.96 -15.93 11.38
C HIS A 16 -1.99 -14.82 11.10
N LYS A 17 -1.80 -13.63 11.67
CA LYS A 17 -2.68 -12.47 11.48
C LYS A 17 -2.40 -11.78 10.15
N LYS A 18 -1.13 -11.70 9.75
CA LYS A 18 -0.69 -11.18 8.45
C LYS A 18 -1.39 -11.90 7.31
N ASP A 19 -1.31 -13.23 7.28
CA ASP A 19 -1.84 -14.02 6.17
C ASP A 19 -3.36 -13.83 6.03
N ILE A 20 -4.08 -13.77 7.16
CA ILE A 20 -5.52 -13.48 7.19
C ILE A 20 -5.81 -12.08 6.63
N LEU A 21 -5.13 -11.04 7.15
CA LEU A 21 -5.38 -9.65 6.76
C LEU A 21 -5.02 -9.38 5.30
N LYS A 22 -3.89 -9.90 4.82
CA LYS A 22 -3.51 -9.76 3.40
C LYS A 22 -4.51 -10.46 2.50
N ASN A 23 -4.95 -11.68 2.84
CA ASN A 23 -5.98 -12.37 2.06
C ASN A 23 -7.30 -11.59 2.04
N GLN A 24 -7.72 -11.02 3.17
CA GLN A 24 -8.91 -10.16 3.23
C GLN A 24 -8.75 -8.90 2.38
N PHE A 25 -7.58 -8.24 2.43
CA PHE A 25 -7.26 -7.08 1.59
C PHE A 25 -7.35 -7.42 0.10
N ILE A 26 -6.67 -8.49 -0.34
CA ILE A 26 -6.67 -8.95 -1.73
C ILE A 26 -8.11 -9.25 -2.18
N ASN A 27 -8.85 -10.06 -1.41
CA ASN A 27 -10.23 -10.40 -1.73
C ASN A 27 -11.15 -9.17 -1.78
N LYS A 28 -10.91 -8.16 -0.95
CA LYS A 28 -11.75 -6.97 -0.89
C LYS A 28 -11.47 -6.01 -2.04
N PHE A 29 -10.19 -5.77 -2.35
CA PHE A 29 -9.79 -4.66 -3.21
C PHE A 29 -9.26 -5.08 -4.57
N ILE A 30 -8.83 -6.33 -4.78
CA ILE A 30 -8.04 -6.74 -5.95
C ILE A 30 -8.79 -7.74 -6.83
N ILE A 31 -8.80 -7.48 -8.13
CA ILE A 31 -9.28 -8.38 -9.19
C ILE A 31 -8.22 -9.45 -9.42
N THR A 32 -8.52 -10.69 -9.04
CA THR A 32 -7.55 -11.80 -9.09
C THR A 32 -7.78 -12.77 -10.26
N ASP A 33 -8.87 -12.62 -11.00
CA ASP A 33 -9.30 -13.49 -12.11
C ASP A 33 -8.86 -13.00 -13.49
N THR A 34 -7.99 -11.99 -13.56
CA THR A 34 -7.43 -11.49 -14.82
C THR A 34 -6.14 -12.22 -15.18
N GLU A 35 -5.88 -12.33 -16.48
CA GLU A 35 -4.59 -12.81 -17.00
C GLU A 35 -3.43 -11.97 -16.45
N TYR A 36 -3.63 -10.65 -16.32
CA TYR A 36 -2.62 -9.77 -15.75
C TYR A 36 -2.27 -10.16 -14.31
N TYR A 37 -3.27 -10.35 -13.45
CA TYR A 37 -3.03 -10.79 -12.08
C TYR A 37 -2.30 -12.14 -12.05
N GLN A 38 -2.73 -13.10 -12.87
CA GLN A 38 -2.12 -14.43 -12.89
C GLN A 38 -0.68 -14.41 -13.40
N ASN A 39 -0.35 -13.56 -14.37
CA ASN A 39 0.96 -13.52 -15.03
C ASN A 39 1.97 -12.57 -14.36
N TYR A 40 1.51 -11.56 -13.61
CA TYR A 40 2.40 -10.54 -13.04
C TYR A 40 2.30 -10.42 -11.52
N VAL A 41 1.15 -10.73 -10.93
CA VAL A 41 0.95 -10.63 -9.47
C VAL A 41 1.13 -12.00 -8.79
N ASN A 42 0.57 -13.08 -9.35
CA ASN A 42 0.50 -14.40 -8.70
C ASN A 42 1.75 -15.28 -8.88
N VAL A 43 2.69 -14.93 -9.78
CA VAL A 43 3.79 -15.83 -10.21
C VAL A 43 4.95 -15.93 -9.20
N GLY A 44 4.87 -15.27 -8.05
CA GLY A 44 5.85 -15.49 -6.98
C GLY A 44 5.81 -14.46 -5.86
N ASP A 45 5.67 -13.17 -6.20
CA ASP A 45 5.98 -12.10 -5.25
C ASP A 45 5.06 -10.85 -5.32
N GLY A 46 3.98 -10.87 -6.11
CA GLY A 46 3.04 -9.75 -6.16
C GLY A 46 3.63 -8.48 -6.76
N TYR A 47 3.95 -8.47 -8.06
CA TYR A 47 4.36 -7.24 -8.74
C TYR A 47 3.13 -6.43 -9.18
N PHE A 48 3.11 -5.13 -8.88
CA PHE A 48 2.12 -4.17 -9.41
C PHE A 48 0.69 -4.45 -8.98
N LEU A 49 0.48 -4.72 -7.68
CA LEU A 49 -0.85 -5.01 -7.17
C LEU A 49 -1.85 -3.88 -7.47
N TRP A 50 -1.37 -2.64 -7.53
CA TRP A 50 -2.17 -1.47 -7.86
C TRP A 50 -2.84 -1.54 -9.24
N CYS A 51 -2.26 -2.23 -10.22
CA CYS A 51 -2.87 -2.42 -11.54
C CYS A 51 -4.17 -3.23 -11.49
N CYS A 52 -4.40 -3.96 -10.40
CA CYS A 52 -5.49 -4.92 -10.25
C CYS A 52 -6.60 -4.43 -9.31
N PHE A 53 -6.67 -3.15 -8.92
CA PHE A 53 -7.75 -2.69 -8.04
C PHE A 53 -9.15 -2.86 -8.70
N LYS A 54 -10.14 -3.29 -7.91
CA LYS A 54 -11.55 -3.46 -8.32
C LYS A 54 -12.25 -2.14 -8.66
N HIS A 55 -11.82 -1.04 -8.05
CA HIS A 55 -12.48 0.27 -8.14
C HIS A 55 -11.59 1.24 -8.92
N GLN A 56 -11.43 1.02 -10.23
CA GLN A 56 -10.62 1.91 -11.08
C GLN A 56 -11.40 3.15 -11.57
N GLY A 57 -12.72 3.22 -11.35
CA GLY A 57 -13.56 4.36 -11.71
C GLY A 57 -13.80 5.32 -10.54
N HIS A 58 -13.72 6.63 -10.80
CA HIS A 58 -13.95 7.72 -9.83
C HIS A 58 -13.01 7.73 -8.61
N LEU A 59 -11.73 7.48 -8.85
CA LEU A 59 -10.70 7.61 -7.83
C LEU A 59 -10.41 9.09 -7.54
N SER A 60 -10.40 9.45 -6.24
CA SER A 60 -9.80 10.71 -5.82
C SER A 60 -8.28 10.53 -5.83
N THR A 61 -7.61 11.16 -6.79
CA THR A 61 -6.16 11.15 -6.92
C THR A 61 -5.52 12.24 -6.06
N PHE A 62 -4.22 12.10 -5.78
CA PHE A 62 -3.46 13.08 -5.03
C PHE A 62 -1.97 13.03 -5.38
N SER A 63 -1.29 14.16 -5.18
CA SER A 63 0.17 14.24 -5.25
C SER A 63 0.83 13.73 -3.97
N THR A 64 2.09 13.31 -4.03
CA THR A 64 2.84 12.86 -2.84
C THR A 64 2.84 13.88 -1.68
N ASN A 65 2.81 15.18 -1.99
CA ASN A 65 2.77 16.23 -0.98
C ASN A 65 1.43 16.27 -0.22
N GLU A 66 0.36 15.78 -0.84
CA GLU A 66 -0.99 15.73 -0.25
C GLU A 66 -1.25 14.43 0.51
N PHE A 67 -0.37 13.43 0.40
CA PHE A 67 -0.52 12.13 1.07
C PHE A 67 -0.84 12.29 2.57
N GLY A 68 -0.12 13.18 3.26
CA GLY A 68 -0.35 13.45 4.68
C GLY A 68 -1.74 14.02 4.95
N SER A 69 -2.21 14.95 4.12
CA SER A 69 -3.56 15.53 4.21
C SER A 69 -4.65 14.48 3.96
N VAL A 70 -4.47 13.64 2.94
CA VAL A 70 -5.38 12.53 2.62
C VAL A 70 -5.49 11.57 3.80
N LEU A 71 -4.36 11.11 4.33
CA LEU A 71 -4.34 10.18 5.45
C LEU A 71 -4.89 10.81 6.73
N ASN A 72 -4.64 12.11 6.97
CA ASN A 72 -5.18 12.84 8.11
C ASN A 72 -6.70 13.00 8.06
N SER A 73 -7.31 12.99 6.87
CA SER A 73 -8.77 12.99 6.71
C SER A 73 -9.45 11.70 7.14
N ILE A 74 -8.68 10.64 7.39
CA ILE A 74 -9.17 9.32 7.81
C ILE A 74 -9.13 9.23 9.34
N ASP A 75 -10.27 8.88 9.94
CA ASP A 75 -10.42 8.72 11.38
C ASP A 75 -9.80 7.41 11.88
N THR A 76 -8.47 7.34 11.80
CA THR A 76 -7.65 6.29 12.41
C THR A 76 -6.36 6.86 12.98
N LYS A 77 -5.86 6.21 14.04
CA LYS A 77 -4.56 6.51 14.66
C LYS A 77 -3.46 5.55 14.19
N ASN A 78 -3.83 4.30 13.94
CA ASN A 78 -2.90 3.22 13.58
C ASN A 78 -3.32 2.62 12.25
N VAL A 79 -2.34 2.35 11.41
CA VAL A 79 -2.54 1.81 10.07
C VAL A 79 -1.75 0.52 9.91
N LEU A 80 -2.20 -0.26 8.93
CA LEU A 80 -1.49 -1.36 8.33
C LEU A 80 -0.87 -0.86 7.03
N LEU A 81 0.34 -1.33 6.71
CA LEU A 81 0.98 -1.01 5.44
C LEU A 81 1.86 -2.14 4.92
N PHE A 82 2.02 -2.17 3.59
CA PHE A 82 3.00 -2.97 2.86
C PHE A 82 3.31 -2.28 1.52
N TRP A 83 4.30 -2.79 0.78
CA TRP A 83 4.71 -2.25 -0.53
C TRP A 83 5.18 -3.36 -1.45
N ASP A 84 5.25 -3.08 -2.75
CA ASP A 84 5.73 -4.05 -3.75
C ASP A 84 6.69 -3.51 -4.82
N TYR A 85 7.13 -2.24 -4.76
CA TYR A 85 7.98 -1.65 -5.80
C TYR A 85 9.07 -0.63 -5.35
N TYR A 86 10.05 -0.43 -6.23
CA TYR A 86 11.17 0.54 -6.25
C TYR A 86 12.06 0.65 -5.00
N ILE A 87 12.81 -0.42 -4.72
CA ILE A 87 13.93 -0.43 -3.74
C ILE A 87 14.86 -1.64 -4.01
N SER A 88 15.91 -1.83 -3.21
CA SER A 88 16.75 -3.04 -3.23
C SER A 88 15.89 -4.31 -3.09
N GLN A 89 16.34 -5.42 -3.67
CA GLN A 89 15.59 -6.68 -3.67
C GLN A 89 15.16 -7.10 -2.25
N ASP A 90 16.06 -7.00 -1.27
CA ASP A 90 15.78 -7.38 0.12
C ASP A 90 14.63 -6.58 0.75
N ILE A 91 14.57 -5.27 0.48
CA ILE A 91 13.50 -4.43 1.03
C ILE A 91 12.21 -4.61 0.23
N MET A 92 12.29 -4.87 -1.07
CA MET A 92 11.14 -5.20 -1.89
C MET A 92 10.50 -6.50 -1.39
N ASP A 93 11.31 -7.54 -1.15
CA ASP A 93 10.86 -8.82 -0.58
C ASP A 93 10.30 -8.64 0.83
N LEU A 94 10.89 -7.77 1.64
CA LEU A 94 10.36 -7.42 2.96
C LEU A 94 8.94 -6.87 2.86
N GLY A 95 8.69 -5.89 1.97
CA GLY A 95 7.36 -5.30 1.77
C GLY A 95 6.32 -6.31 1.28
N ARG A 96 6.72 -7.16 0.34
CA ARG A 96 5.83 -8.14 -0.28
C ARG A 96 5.47 -9.28 0.65
N ASN A 97 6.42 -9.70 1.48
CA ASN A 97 6.22 -10.84 2.36
C ASN A 97 5.64 -10.45 3.71
N GLU A 98 5.76 -9.19 4.14
CA GLU A 98 5.31 -8.74 5.45
C GLU A 98 4.10 -7.80 5.39
N LEU A 99 3.59 -7.50 6.58
CA LEU A 99 2.60 -6.46 6.83
C LEU A 99 3.01 -5.77 8.13
N PHE A 100 2.92 -4.45 8.17
CA PHE A 100 3.45 -3.66 9.27
C PHE A 100 2.36 -2.85 9.96
N HIS A 101 2.45 -2.76 11.29
CA HIS A 101 1.74 -1.77 12.07
C HIS A 101 2.55 -0.47 12.11
N CYS A 102 1.85 0.65 11.92
CA CYS A 102 2.46 1.97 11.99
C CYS A 102 1.46 2.98 12.56
N SER A 103 1.93 3.97 13.32
CA SER A 103 1.06 5.10 13.64
C SER A 103 0.97 6.04 12.44
N LYS A 104 -0.20 6.64 12.23
CA LYS A 104 -0.41 7.62 11.15
C LYS A 104 0.63 8.73 11.18
N GLN A 105 0.94 9.26 12.36
CA GLN A 105 1.91 10.33 12.52
C GLN A 105 3.33 9.91 12.14
N PHE A 106 3.74 8.69 12.52
CA PHE A 106 5.07 8.18 12.15
C PHE A 106 5.19 8.05 10.63
N LEU A 107 4.17 7.48 9.97
CA LEU A 107 4.16 7.33 8.52
C LEU A 107 4.28 8.69 7.82
N VAL A 108 3.45 9.67 8.19
CA VAL A 108 3.48 11.00 7.57
C VAL A 108 4.84 11.68 7.78
N ASN A 109 5.42 11.58 8.98
CA ASN A 109 6.72 12.19 9.28
C ASN A 109 7.90 11.53 8.56
N ASN A 110 7.74 10.28 8.10
CA ASN A 110 8.80 9.48 7.50
C ASN A 110 8.47 9.02 6.07
N LEU A 111 7.50 9.66 5.40
CA LEU A 111 6.98 9.23 4.11
C LEU A 111 8.07 9.00 3.06
N SER A 112 9.10 9.86 3.04
CA SER A 112 10.23 9.78 2.10
C SER A 112 11.13 8.55 2.28
N ALA A 113 10.99 7.83 3.40
CA ALA A 113 11.70 6.58 3.65
C ALA A 113 10.97 5.37 3.04
N PHE A 114 9.67 5.47 2.77
CA PHE A 114 8.89 4.35 2.24
C PHE A 114 9.09 4.16 0.74
N PRO A 115 9.08 2.92 0.23
CA PRO A 115 9.17 2.62 -1.20
C PRO A 115 7.90 3.03 -1.97
N GLN A 116 7.94 2.88 -3.30
CA GLN A 116 6.77 3.09 -4.15
C GLN A 116 5.86 1.85 -4.16
N ASP A 117 4.68 1.99 -4.79
CA ASP A 117 3.62 0.99 -4.80
C ASP A 117 3.33 0.47 -3.39
N PHE A 118 3.00 1.40 -2.49
CA PHE A 118 2.72 1.11 -1.10
C PHE A 118 1.26 1.39 -0.76
N TYR A 119 0.73 0.55 0.11
CA TYR A 119 -0.70 0.42 0.40
C TYR A 119 -0.91 0.65 1.89
N VAL A 120 -1.80 1.57 2.23
CA VAL A 120 -2.09 1.95 3.62
C VAL A 120 -3.58 1.80 3.88
N PHE A 121 -3.92 1.06 4.93
CA PHE A 121 -5.30 0.71 5.28
C PHE A 121 -5.42 0.44 6.78
N ASP A 122 -6.61 0.05 7.24
CA ASP A 122 -6.81 -0.48 8.59
C ASP A 122 -7.58 -1.81 8.56
N GLU A 123 -7.77 -2.43 9.72
CA GLU A 123 -8.45 -3.72 9.85
C GLU A 123 -9.94 -3.67 9.42
N THR A 124 -10.53 -2.48 9.24
CA THR A 124 -11.92 -2.36 8.77
C THR A 124 -12.05 -2.62 7.28
N LEU A 125 -10.96 -2.43 6.51
CA LEU A 125 -10.93 -2.53 5.05
C LEU A 125 -12.03 -1.70 4.37
N LYS A 126 -12.46 -0.60 4.99
CA LYS A 126 -13.41 0.36 4.39
C LYS A 126 -12.74 1.37 3.48
N TRP A 127 -11.41 1.45 3.53
CA TRP A 127 -10.63 2.36 2.72
C TRP A 127 -9.23 1.78 2.50
N VAL A 128 -8.57 2.31 1.48
CA VAL A 128 -7.14 2.13 1.25
C VAL A 128 -6.61 3.38 0.57
N VAL A 129 -5.45 3.86 1.03
CA VAL A 129 -4.65 4.91 0.39
C VAL A 129 -3.49 4.22 -0.31
N ILE A 130 -3.32 4.51 -1.60
CA ILE A 130 -2.30 3.91 -2.45
C ILE A 130 -1.39 5.01 -2.95
N SER A 131 -0.08 4.79 -2.90
CA SER A 131 0.88 5.54 -3.70
C SER A 131 1.47 4.62 -4.74
N THR A 132 1.54 5.08 -5.97
CA THR A 132 2.03 4.35 -7.15
C THR A 132 3.34 4.95 -7.65
N HIS A 133 4.08 4.19 -8.45
CA HIS A 133 5.22 4.68 -9.21
C HIS A 133 4.82 5.41 -10.50
N GLU A 134 3.62 5.15 -11.02
CA GLU A 134 3.08 5.80 -12.22
C GLU A 134 2.08 6.92 -11.90
N GLN A 135 1.93 7.85 -12.84
CA GLN A 135 0.93 8.91 -12.77
C GLN A 135 -0.48 8.34 -12.98
N GLN A 136 -1.41 8.82 -12.17
CA GLN A 136 -2.80 8.37 -12.13
C GLN A 136 -3.73 9.33 -12.90
N ASN A 137 -3.22 10.51 -13.27
CA ASN A 137 -3.91 11.50 -14.07
C ASN A 137 -2.94 12.41 -14.83
N GLU A 138 -3.48 13.32 -15.65
CA GLU A 138 -2.71 14.32 -16.43
C GLU A 138 -2.02 15.40 -15.58
N HIS A 139 -2.39 15.55 -14.31
CA HIS A 139 -1.78 16.49 -13.38
C HIS A 139 -0.52 15.95 -12.70
N GLY A 140 -0.22 14.66 -12.92
CA GLY A 140 0.96 14.00 -12.37
C GLY A 140 0.78 13.47 -10.96
N ASP A 141 -0.48 13.28 -10.51
CA ASP A 141 -0.76 12.63 -9.23
C ASP A 141 -0.25 11.19 -9.24
N THR A 142 0.38 10.76 -8.16
CA THR A 142 0.99 9.43 -8.02
C THR A 142 0.37 8.64 -6.87
N GLY A 143 -0.88 8.96 -6.54
CA GLY A 143 -1.61 8.27 -5.50
C GLY A 143 -3.10 8.45 -5.67
N PHE A 144 -3.84 7.53 -5.06
CA PHE A 144 -5.30 7.56 -5.04
C PHE A 144 -5.83 6.92 -3.77
N VAL A 145 -7.06 7.28 -3.41
CA VAL A 145 -7.77 6.70 -2.28
C VAL A 145 -9.04 6.01 -2.75
N ILE A 146 -9.27 4.79 -2.26
CA ILE A 146 -10.53 4.09 -2.39
C ILE A 146 -11.23 4.18 -1.04
N LYS A 147 -12.48 4.63 -1.04
CA LYS A 147 -13.39 4.60 0.12
C LYS A 147 -14.61 3.78 -0.28
N LEU A 148 -14.95 2.79 0.54
CA LEU A 148 -16.12 1.95 0.35
C LEU A 148 -17.27 2.53 1.19
N GLU A 149 -18.44 2.65 0.57
CA GLU A 149 -19.69 3.05 1.24
C GLU A 149 -20.18 1.98 2.23
#